data_AF-A0A368XUX5-F1
#
_entry.id   AF-A0A368XUX5-F1
#
_cell.length_a   1.000
_cell.length_b   1.000
_cell.length_c   1.000
_cell.angle_alpha   90.00
_cell.angle_beta   90.00
_cell.angle_gamma   90.00
#
_symmetry.space_group_name_H-M   'P 1'
#
loop_
_entity.id
_entity.type
_entity.pdbx_description
1 polymer ?
#
loop_
_entity_poly.entity_id
_entity_poly.type
_entity_poly.pdbx_seq_one_letter_code
_entity_poly.pdbx_strand_id
1 'polypeptide(L)' 'MPDHRQPAPRPTPSLRQARLIGRLRATLFELQCDADPDPVAIDRLMRRLARVRGHGSRSFLRA' A
#
# COMPACT_ATOMS: atom_id res chain seq x y z
N MET A 1 0.91 20.10 30.53
CA MET A 1 1.77 18.97 30.13
C MET A 1 1.51 18.69 28.65
N PRO A 2 2.46 18.88 27.72
CA PRO A 2 2.22 18.56 26.32
C PRO A 2 2.38 17.05 26.08
N ASP A 3 1.28 16.40 25.76
CA ASP A 3 1.18 14.98 25.39
C ASP A 3 1.96 14.73 24.09
N HIS A 4 3.23 14.33 24.20
CA HIS A 4 4.04 13.92 23.05
C HIS A 4 3.59 12.53 22.62
N ARG A 5 2.51 12.44 21.85
CA ARG A 5 2.15 11.21 21.12
C ARG A 5 3.19 10.98 20.03
N GLN A 6 4.28 10.33 20.42
CA GLN A 6 5.29 9.81 19.51
C GLN A 6 4.56 8.99 18.42
N PRO A 7 4.65 9.37 17.13
CA PRO A 7 3.98 8.63 16.08
C PRO A 7 4.53 7.21 16.12
N ALA A 8 3.64 6.24 16.38
CA ALA A 8 4.01 4.84 16.50
C ALA A 8 4.92 4.44 15.32
N PRO A 9 6.04 3.73 15.57
CA PRO A 9 6.98 3.35 14.53
C PRO A 9 6.21 2.63 13.44
N ARG A 10 6.08 3.28 12.29
CA ARG A 10 5.42 2.69 11.13
C ARG A 10 6.25 1.45 10.76
N PRO A 11 5.65 0.25 10.69
CA PRO A 11 6.39 -0.94 10.34
C PRO A 11 7.07 -0.68 9.00
N THR A 12 8.41 -0.66 9.02
CA THR A 12 9.20 -0.52 7.80
C THR A 12 8.91 -1.75 6.95
N PRO A 13 8.40 -1.57 5.71
CA PRO A 13 8.09 -2.70 4.86
C PRO A 13 9.38 -3.48 4.64
N SER A 14 9.30 -4.80 4.74
CA SER A 14 10.40 -5.68 4.34
C SER A 14 10.87 -5.31 2.92
N LEU A 15 12.15 -5.47 2.61
CA LEU A 15 12.70 -5.16 1.27
C LEU A 15 11.89 -5.84 0.13
N ARG A 16 11.36 -7.04 0.39
CA ARG A 16 10.45 -7.75 -0.53
C ARG A 16 9.12 -7.02 -0.73
N GLN A 17 8.50 -6.52 0.34
CA GLN A 17 7.28 -5.70 0.27
C GLN A 17 7.54 -4.36 -0.45
N ALA A 18 8.65 -3.68 -0.16
CA ALA A 18 9.01 -2.44 -0.84
C ALA A 18 9.15 -2.65 -2.37
N ARG A 19 9.85 -3.71 -2.80
CA ARG A 19 9.96 -4.08 -4.21
C ARG A 19 8.60 -4.40 -4.85
N LEU A 20 7.76 -5.16 -4.14
CA LEU A 20 6.42 -5.50 -4.62
C LEU A 20 5.53 -4.26 -4.76
N ILE A 21 5.54 -3.35 -3.77
CA ILE A 21 4.82 -2.07 -3.83
C ILE A 21 5.31 -1.25 -5.02
N GLY A 22 6.63 -1.18 -5.24
CA GLY A 22 7.22 -0.50 -6.40
C GLY A 22 6.67 -1.04 -7.73
N ARG A 23 6.69 -2.37 -7.91
CA ARG A 23 6.13 -3.02 -9.11
C ARG A 23 4.63 -2.73 -9.30
N LEU A 24 3.84 -2.87 -8.24
CA LEU A 24 2.39 -2.61 -8.31
C LEU A 24 2.08 -1.15 -8.67
N ARG A 25 2.89 -0.19 -8.20
CA ARG A 25 2.73 1.22 -8.57
C ARG A 25 3.11 1.50 -10.01
N ALA A 26 4.18 0.86 -10.51
CA ALA A 26 4.57 0.98 -11.92
C ALA A 26 3.47 0.44 -12.84
N THR A 27 2.94 -0.76 -12.55
CA THR A 27 1.85 -1.34 -13.34
C THR A 27 0.57 -0.50 -13.28
N LEU A 28 0.25 0.10 -12.13
CA LEU A 28 -0.88 1.04 -12.03
C LEU A 28 -0.69 2.27 -12.93
N PHE A 29 0.53 2.79 -12.99
CA PHE A 29 0.85 3.93 -13.85
C PHE A 29 0.71 3.56 -15.33
N GLU A 30 1.26 2.43 -15.75
CA GLU A 30 1.13 1.92 -17.12
C GLU A 30 -0.33 1.76 -17.54
N LEU A 31 -1.16 1.12 -16.68
CA LEU A 31 -2.59 0.95 -16.92
C LEU A 31 -3.36 2.26 -17.02
N GLN A 32 -2.97 3.28 -16.24
CA GLN A 32 -3.62 4.60 -16.26
C GLN A 32 -3.18 5.44 -17.47
N CYS A 33 -2.01 5.17 -18.02
CA CYS A 33 -1.50 5.80 -19.22
C CYS A 33 -1.99 5.12 -20.52
N ASP A 34 -2.67 3.99 -20.41
CA ASP A 34 -3.30 3.33 -21.56
C ASP A 34 -4.43 4.18 -22.15
N ALA A 35 -4.71 4.02 -23.45
CA ALA A 35 -5.72 4.79 -24.15
C ALA A 35 -7.15 4.44 -23.70
N ASP A 36 -7.35 3.21 -23.23
CA ASP A 36 -8.60 2.74 -22.63
C ASP A 36 -8.32 2.00 -21.31
N PRO A 37 -8.18 2.73 -20.18
CA PRO A 37 -7.81 2.14 -18.90
C PRO A 37 -8.94 1.27 -18.34
N ASP A 38 -8.72 -0.03 -18.18
CA ASP A 38 -9.69 -0.93 -17.55
C ASP A 38 -9.88 -0.58 -16.05
N PRO A 39 -11.05 -0.04 -15.64
CA PRO A 39 -11.29 0.35 -14.26
C PRO A 39 -11.30 -0.84 -13.30
N VAL A 40 -11.66 -2.04 -13.78
CA VAL A 40 -11.67 -3.27 -12.96
C VAL A 40 -10.25 -3.72 -12.66
N ALA A 41 -9.35 -3.66 -13.64
CA ALA A 41 -7.94 -3.96 -13.45
C ALA A 41 -7.26 -2.99 -12.47
N ILE A 42 -7.52 -1.69 -12.61
CA ILE A 42 -7.01 -0.65 -11.71
C ILE A 42 -7.49 -0.89 -10.28
N ASP A 43 -8.79 -1.14 -10.09
CA ASP A 43 -9.36 -1.37 -8.78
C ASP A 43 -8.81 -2.65 -8.12
N ARG A 44 -8.63 -3.73 -8.87
CA ARG A 44 -7.95 -4.95 -8.38
C ARG A 44 -6.51 -4.67 -7.93
N LEU A 45 -5.76 -3.87 -8.68
CA LEU A 45 -4.40 -3.45 -8.32
C LEU A 45 -4.37 -2.58 -7.07
N MET A 46 -5.29 -1.62 -6.94
CA MET A 46 -5.45 -0.77 -5.76
C MET A 46 -5.78 -1.59 -4.51
N ARG A 47 -6.71 -2.55 -4.61
CA ARG A 47 -7.01 -3.48 -3.50
C ARG A 47 -5.80 -4.32 -3.13
N ARG A 48 -5.02 -4.79 -4.12
CA ARG A 48 -3.79 -5.57 -3.85
C ARG A 48 -2.74 -4.72 -3.15
N LEU A 49 -2.57 -3.46 -3.54
CA LEU A 49 -1.65 -2.51 -2.93
C LEU A 49 -2.07 -2.18 -1.49
N ALA A 50 -3.37 -2.02 -1.24
CA ALA A 50 -3.93 -1.86 0.10
C ALA A 50 -3.70 -3.09 0.98
N ARG A 51 -3.78 -4.32 0.44
CA ARG A 51 -3.45 -5.55 1.19
C ARG A 51 -1.98 -5.63 1.57
N VAL A 52 -1.07 -5.31 0.64
CA VAL A 52 0.39 -5.32 0.90
C VAL A 52 0.77 -4.27 1.94
N ARG A 53 0.12 -3.10 1.93
CA ARG A 53 0.30 -2.05 2.96
C ARG A 53 -0.39 -2.39 4.30
N GLY A 54 -1.59 -2.97 4.24
CA GLY A 54 -2.40 -3.33 5.40
C GLY A 54 -1.88 -4.53 6.19
N HIS A 55 -1.00 -5.34 5.61
CA HIS A 55 -0.32 -6.42 6.32
C HIS A 55 0.55 -5.93 7.50
N GLY A 56 0.92 -4.63 7.54
CA GLY A 56 1.55 -4.01 8.71
C GLY A 56 0.56 -3.35 9.69
N SER A 57 -0.71 -3.17 9.31
CA SER A 57 -1.72 -2.43 10.09
C SER A 57 -2.66 -3.34 10.89
N ARG A 58 -2.81 -4.61 10.50
CA ARG A 58 -3.67 -5.57 11.21
C ARG A 58 -3.16 -5.99 12.60
N SER A 59 -1.95 -5.57 12.99
CA SER A 59 -1.42 -5.84 14.34
C SER A 59 -1.82 -4.80 15.40
N PHE A 60 -2.50 -3.70 15.04
CA PHE A 60 -2.83 -2.62 16.01
C PHE A 60 -4.33 -2.44 16.32
N LEU A 61 -5.21 -3.26 15.75
CA LEU A 61 -6.68 -3.19 16.00
C LEU A 61 -7.26 -4.45 16.65
N ARG A 62 -6.41 -5.24 17.32
CA ARG A 62 -6.86 -6.36 18.17
C ARG A 62 -6.14 -6.29 19.52
N ALA A 63 -6.53 -5.32 20.33
CA ALA A 63 -6.33 -5.26 21.77
C ALA A 63 -7.63 -4.74 22.38
#